data_AF-A0AA35X483-F1
#
_entry.id   AF-A0AA35X483-F1
#
_cell.length_a   1.000
_cell.length_b   1.000
_cell.length_c   1.000
_cell.angle_alpha   90.00
_cell.angle_beta   90.00
_cell.angle_gamma   90.00
#
_symmetry.space_group_name_H-M   'P 1'
#
loop_
_entity.id
_entity.type
_entity.pdbx_description
1 polymer ?
#
loop_
_entity_poly.entity_id
_entity_poly.type
_entity_poly.pdbx_seq_one_letter_code
_entity_poly.pdbx_strand_id
1 'polypeptide(L)'
;MAFGRPTMYWQLSPSKAESSTWDDSVHQASEEYGHRMHNLCCDNCHSHVARALNLMRYNGSSSWNMFKLGLLVILYGKFTGVGGFLKTWLPFMILCLLIVIVVVLATVVPRAE
;
A
#
# COMPACT_ATOMS: atom_id res chain seq x y z
N MET A 1 12.64 -7.68 1.25
CA MET A 1 11.30 -7.47 0.67
C MET A 1 11.35 -7.82 -0.80
N ALA A 2 10.35 -8.54 -1.32
CA ALA A 2 10.31 -8.98 -2.72
C ALA A 2 10.39 -7.82 -3.73
N PHE A 3 9.90 -6.64 -3.36
CA PHE A 3 9.80 -5.46 -4.23
C PHE A 3 10.86 -4.38 -3.96
N GLY A 4 11.99 -4.75 -3.35
CA GLY A 4 13.07 -3.80 -3.06
C GLY A 4 12.83 -2.92 -1.82
N ARG A 5 13.47 -1.75 -1.77
CA ARG A 5 13.38 -0.81 -0.63
C ARG A 5 12.07 -0.01 -0.71
N PRO A 6 11.44 0.29 0.44
CA PRO A 6 10.17 1.01 0.45
C PRO A 6 10.40 2.47 0.03
N THR A 7 9.52 2.99 -0.81
CA THR A 7 9.55 4.39 -1.27
C THR A 7 8.65 5.29 -0.42
N MET A 8 7.70 4.70 0.30
CA MET A 8 6.71 5.37 1.13
C MET A 8 6.38 4.51 2.35
N TYR A 9 6.04 5.16 3.47
CA TYR A 9 5.61 4.49 4.70
C TYR A 9 4.52 5.31 5.40
N TRP A 10 3.63 4.62 6.13
CA TRP A 10 2.68 5.28 7.03
C TRP A 10 3.00 4.87 8.47
N GLN A 11 3.49 5.81 9.27
CA GLN A 11 3.88 5.55 10.66
C GLN A 11 2.64 5.48 11.55
N LEU A 12 2.41 4.31 12.15
CA LEU A 12 1.37 4.11 13.16
C LEU A 12 1.91 4.45 14.57
N SER A 13 0.99 4.72 15.51
CA SER A 13 1.33 5.03 16.90
C SER A 13 0.85 3.93 17.84
N PRO A 14 1.73 3.27 18.61
CA PRO A 14 1.35 2.23 19.56
C PRO A 14 0.32 2.71 20.60
N SER A 15 0.31 4.00 20.93
CA SER A 15 -0.67 4.60 21.85
C SER A 15 -2.14 4.49 21.42
N LYS A 16 -2.39 4.19 20.13
CA LYS A 16 -3.73 4.01 19.59
C LYS A 16 -4.22 2.55 19.67
N ALA A 17 -3.38 1.62 20.09
CA ALA A 17 -3.82 0.27 20.44
C ALA A 17 -4.49 0.25 21.81
N GLU A 18 -5.34 -0.75 22.04
CA GLU A 18 -5.84 -1.05 23.38
C GLU A 18 -4.67 -1.39 24.31
N SER A 19 -4.77 -1.05 25.60
CA SER A 19 -3.66 -1.06 26.54
C SER A 19 -2.85 -2.36 26.50
N SER A 20 -1.55 -2.23 26.20
CA SER A 20 -0.57 -3.33 26.17
C SER A 20 -0.84 -4.43 25.12
N THR A 21 -1.70 -4.20 24.13
CA THR A 21 -2.03 -5.24 23.12
C THR A 21 -1.16 -5.19 21.87
N TRP A 22 -0.32 -4.17 21.70
CA TRP A 22 0.42 -3.92 20.45
C TRP A 22 1.34 -5.09 20.07
N ASP A 23 2.27 -5.48 20.95
CA ASP A 23 3.26 -6.52 20.65
C ASP A 23 2.59 -7.89 20.49
N ASP A 24 1.66 -8.25 21.39
CA ASP A 24 0.93 -9.51 21.34
C ASP A 24 0.11 -9.65 20.04
N SER A 25 -0.55 -8.57 19.61
CA SER A 25 -1.35 -8.57 18.38
C SER A 25 -0.49 -8.68 17.12
N VAL A 26 0.69 -8.05 17.10
CA VAL A 26 1.66 -8.19 16.00
C VAL A 26 2.21 -9.62 15.96
N HIS A 27 2.55 -10.17 17.12
CA HIS A 27 3.05 -11.54 17.23
C HIS A 27 2.01 -12.55 16.75
N GLN A 28 0.78 -12.47 17.27
CA GLN A 28 -0.31 -13.39 16.91
C GLN A 28 -0.66 -13.30 15.42
N ALA A 29 -0.73 -12.10 14.85
CA ALA A 29 -0.95 -11.95 13.41
C ALA A 29 0.18 -12.58 12.59
N SER A 30 1.43 -12.49 13.07
CA SER A 30 2.60 -13.08 12.40
C SER A 30 2.63 -14.60 12.47
N GLU A 31 2.25 -15.20 13.61
CA GLU A 31 2.08 -16.65 13.72
C GLU A 31 1.00 -17.14 12.74
N GLU A 32 -0.15 -16.46 12.69
CA GLU A 32 -1.24 -16.83 11.79
C GLU A 32 -0.84 -16.73 10.31
N TYR A 33 -0.19 -15.64 9.92
CA TYR A 33 0.23 -15.42 8.53
C TYR A 33 1.52 -16.18 8.16
N GLY A 34 2.32 -16.61 9.13
CA GLY A 34 3.49 -17.47 8.90
C GLY A 34 3.12 -18.82 8.28
N HIS A 35 1.90 -19.29 8.50
CA HIS A 35 1.39 -20.54 7.95
C HIS A 35 0.47 -20.37 6.73
N ARG A 36 0.09 -19.13 6.38
CA ARG A 36 -0.84 -18.86 5.27
C ARG A 36 -0.11 -18.62 3.95
N MET A 37 -0.61 -19.23 2.89
CA MET A 37 -0.21 -18.84 1.53
C MET A 37 -0.78 -17.47 1.21
N HIS A 38 0.10 -16.53 0.91
CA HIS A 38 -0.30 -15.17 0.56
C HIS A 38 -0.66 -15.11 -0.92
N ASN A 39 -1.79 -14.48 -1.25
CA ASN A 39 -2.17 -14.18 -2.62
C ASN A 39 -2.07 -12.68 -2.87
N LEU A 40 -1.52 -12.29 -4.02
CA LEU A 40 -1.18 -10.90 -4.33
C LEU A 40 -2.38 -9.93 -4.17
N CYS A 41 -3.57 -10.39 -4.56
CA CYS A 41 -4.77 -9.53 -4.59
C CYS A 41 -5.66 -9.65 -3.35
N CYS A 42 -5.80 -10.84 -2.74
CA CYS A 42 -6.89 -11.11 -1.80
C CYS A 42 -6.46 -11.53 -0.39
N ASP A 43 -5.21 -11.96 -0.18
CA ASP A 43 -4.67 -12.27 1.14
C ASP A 43 -3.17 -11.95 1.15
N ASN A 44 -2.87 -10.66 1.24
CA ASN A 44 -1.52 -10.13 1.06
C ASN A 44 -1.00 -9.50 2.36
N CYS A 45 0.16 -8.84 2.28
CA CYS A 45 0.79 -8.20 3.43
C CYS A 45 -0.11 -7.14 4.10
N HIS A 46 -1.03 -6.51 3.38
CA HIS A 46 -1.98 -5.57 3.97
C HIS A 46 -3.08 -6.29 4.77
N SER A 47 -3.46 -7.51 4.39
CA SER A 47 -4.36 -8.36 5.18
C SER A 47 -3.71 -8.77 6.50
N HIS A 48 -2.42 -9.11 6.48
CA HIS A 48 -1.62 -9.38 7.69
C HIS A 48 -1.61 -8.18 8.65
N VAL A 49 -1.27 -7.00 8.14
CA VAL A 49 -1.28 -5.78 8.97
C VAL A 49 -2.69 -5.46 9.45
N ALA A 50 -3.71 -5.60 8.60
CA ALA A 50 -5.10 -5.38 9.01
C ALA A 50 -5.54 -6.34 10.12
N ARG A 51 -5.09 -7.60 10.08
CA ARG A 51 -5.31 -8.57 11.16
C ARG A 51 -4.71 -8.09 12.47
N ALA A 52 -3.45 -7.66 12.47
CA ALA A 52 -2.82 -7.11 13.67
C ALA A 52 -3.59 -5.90 14.22
N LEU A 53 -3.99 -4.96 13.35
CA LEU A 53 -4.78 -3.77 13.74
C LEU A 53 -6.15 -4.12 14.32
N ASN A 54 -6.78 -5.18 13.84
CA ASN A 54 -8.05 -5.68 14.38
C ASN A 54 -7.88 -6.31 15.76
N LEU A 55 -6.83 -7.11 15.96
CA LEU A 55 -6.52 -7.76 17.23
C LEU A 55 -6.26 -6.72 18.34
N MET A 56 -5.49 -5.67 18.05
CA MET A 56 -5.18 -4.61 19.02
C MET A 56 -6.26 -3.53 19.14
N ARG A 57 -7.41 -3.72 18.48
CA ARG A 57 -8.50 -2.73 18.34
C ARG A 57 -8.00 -1.33 18.01
N TYR A 58 -7.07 -1.22 17.06
CA TYR A 58 -6.36 0.02 16.76
C TYR A 58 -7.34 1.16 16.46
N ASN A 59 -7.22 2.25 17.22
CA ASN A 59 -8.10 3.42 17.19
C ASN A 59 -9.58 3.05 17.45
N GLY A 60 -9.82 2.11 18.36
CA GLY A 60 -11.15 1.61 18.74
C GLY A 60 -11.83 0.72 17.70
N SER A 61 -11.16 0.38 16.60
CA SER A 61 -11.74 -0.32 15.44
C SER A 61 -11.24 -1.75 15.32
N SER A 62 -12.15 -2.69 15.06
CA SER A 62 -11.88 -4.08 14.68
C SER A 62 -12.30 -4.42 13.24
N SER A 63 -12.53 -3.40 12.40
CA SER A 63 -12.98 -3.54 11.01
C SER A 63 -11.93 -3.04 9.99
N TRP A 64 -10.65 -3.26 10.27
CA TRP A 64 -9.54 -3.03 9.34
C TRP A 64 -9.51 -4.12 8.27
N ASN A 65 -9.20 -3.72 7.03
CA ASN A 65 -9.01 -4.62 5.90
C ASN A 65 -7.91 -4.07 4.97
N MET A 66 -7.45 -4.90 4.03
CA MET A 66 -6.37 -4.54 3.12
C MET A 66 -6.64 -3.30 2.27
N PHE A 67 -7.89 -3.10 1.81
CA PHE A 67 -8.26 -1.95 0.96
C PHE A 67 -8.20 -0.65 1.73
N LYS A 68 -8.79 -0.63 2.93
CA LYS A 68 -8.73 0.52 3.84
C LYS A 68 -7.27 0.86 4.17
N LEU A 69 -6.45 -0.16 4.46
CA LEU A 69 -5.04 0.05 4.76
C LEU A 69 -4.27 0.61 3.56
N GLY A 70 -4.45 0.04 2.37
CA GLY A 70 -3.80 0.50 1.14
C GLY A 70 -4.16 1.95 0.81
N LEU A 71 -5.44 2.31 0.91
CA LEU A 71 -5.89 3.69 0.70
C LEU A 71 -5.27 4.64 1.72
N LEU A 72 -5.24 4.28 3.01
CA LEU A 72 -4.66 5.12 4.05
C LEU A 72 -3.14 5.27 3.91
N VAL A 73 -2.43 4.25 3.43
CA VAL A 73 -1.01 4.36 3.09
C VAL A 73 -0.77 5.34 1.95
N ILE A 74 -1.67 5.42 0.97
CA ILE A 74 -1.58 6.43 -0.12
C ILE A 74 -1.88 7.84 0.42
N LEU A 75 -2.92 7.99 1.24
CA LEU A 75 -3.37 9.29 1.72
C LEU A 75 -2.50 9.89 2.83
N TYR A 76 -2.01 9.07 3.75
CA TYR A 76 -1.24 9.47 4.92
C TYR A 76 0.23 9.04 4.88
N GLY A 77 0.64 8.39 3.79
CA GLY A 77 2.01 7.95 3.58
C GLY A 77 2.97 9.11 3.43
N LYS A 78 4.18 8.94 3.96
CA LYS A 78 5.31 9.83 3.76
C LYS A 78 6.32 9.14 2.86
N PHE A 79 6.78 9.83 1.83
CA PHE A 79 7.88 9.34 1.01
C PHE A 79 9.17 9.27 1.84
N THR A 80 10.00 8.27 1.58
CA THR A 80 11.32 8.12 2.22
C THR A 80 12.32 9.21 1.78
N GLY A 81 11.96 9.99 0.76
CA GLY A 81 12.69 11.15 0.27
C GLY A 81 12.29 11.48 -1.18
N VAL A 82 12.95 12.46 -1.79
CA VAL A 82 12.73 12.83 -3.21
C VAL A 82 12.92 11.62 -4.13
N GLY A 83 13.95 10.82 -3.87
CA GLY A 83 14.21 9.59 -4.64
C GLY A 83 13.13 8.51 -4.47
N GLY A 84 12.38 8.51 -3.38
CA GLY A 84 11.21 7.64 -3.17
C GLY A 84 10.01 8.16 -3.95
N PHE A 85 9.73 9.46 -3.87
CA PHE A 85 8.69 10.14 -4.64
C PHE A 85 8.83 9.90 -6.14
N LEU A 86 10.03 10.13 -6.69
CA LEU A 86 10.31 9.91 -8.12
C LEU A 86 10.11 8.44 -8.52
N LYS A 87 10.60 7.49 -7.72
CA LYS A 87 10.42 6.05 -8.01
C LYS A 87 8.95 5.63 -8.02
N THR A 88 8.11 6.25 -7.19
CA THR A 88 6.68 5.96 -7.14
C THR A 88 5.93 6.53 -8.34
N TRP A 89 6.17 7.80 -8.70
CA TRP A 89 5.32 8.50 -9.69
C TRP A 89 5.88 8.54 -11.11
N LEU A 90 7.20 8.60 -11.29
CA LEU A 90 7.81 8.82 -12.60
C LEU A 90 7.44 7.75 -13.64
N PRO A 91 7.45 6.43 -13.34
CA PRO A 91 7.06 5.41 -14.32
C PRO A 91 5.61 5.57 -14.79
N PHE A 92 4.70 5.88 -13.87
CA PHE A 92 3.29 6.11 -14.18
C PHE A 92 3.11 7.37 -15.05
N MET A 93 3.78 8.47 -14.70
CA MET A 93 3.72 9.71 -15.47
C MET A 93 4.26 9.54 -16.90
N ILE A 94 5.36 8.79 -17.07
CA ILE A 94 5.89 8.45 -18.39
C ILE A 94 4.88 7.62 -19.20
N LEU A 95 4.28 6.60 -18.58
CA LEU A 95 3.26 5.78 -19.24
C LEU A 95 2.06 6.62 -19.69
N CYS A 96 1.52 7.48 -18.81
CA CYS A 96 0.44 8.40 -19.16
C CYS A 96 0.81 9.32 -20.31
N LEU A 97 2.03 9.88 -20.29
CA LEU A 97 2.53 10.74 -21.36
C LEU A 97 2.58 9.99 -22.70
N LEU A 98 3.10 8.76 -22.71
CA LEU A 98 3.15 7.92 -23.92
C LEU A 98 1.75 7.61 -24.46
N ILE A 99 0.80 7.27 -23.59
CA ILE A 99 -0.61 7.03 -23.97
C ILE A 99 -1.20 8.30 -24.60
N VAL A 100 -1.02 9.47 -23.98
CA VAL A 100 -1.50 10.74 -24.53
C VAL A 100 -0.89 11.02 -25.90
N ILE A 101 0.41 10.83 -26.08
CA ILE A 101 1.09 11.01 -27.36
C ILE A 101 0.48 10.09 -28.43
N VAL A 102 0.32 8.80 -28.13
CA VAL A 102 -0.26 7.83 -29.07
C VAL A 102 -1.69 8.21 -29.45
N VAL A 103 -2.52 8.58 -28.47
CA VAL A 103 -3.91 9.01 -28.72
C VAL A 103 -3.96 10.25 -29.59
N VAL A 104 -3.12 11.25 -29.30
CA VAL A 104 -3.05 12.49 -30.11
C VAL A 104 -2.59 12.18 -31.53
N LEU A 105 -1.54 11.38 -31.71
CA LEU A 105 -1.07 10.99 -33.05
C LEU A 105 -2.15 10.22 -33.82
N ALA A 106 -2.87 9.31 -33.16
CA ALA A 106 -3.91 8.51 -33.80
C ALA A 106 -5.18 9.31 -34.17
N THR A 107 -5.44 10.43 -33.49
CA THR A 107 -6.68 11.21 -33.65
C THR A 107 -6.49 12.53 -34.40
N VAL A 108 -5.30 13.12 -34.37
CA VAL A 108 -5.02 14.46 -34.93
C VAL A 108 -4.17 14.38 -36.20
N VAL A 109 -3.34 13.36 -36.38
CA VAL A 109 -2.57 13.22 -37.62
C VAL A 109 -3.51 12.69 -38.71
N PRO A 110 -3.78 13.47 -39.78
CA PRO A 110 -4.61 12.98 -40.87
C PRO A 110 -3.95 11.74 -41.46
N ARG A 111 -4.72 10.67 -41.66
CA ARG A 111 -4.26 9.53 -42.44
C ARG A 111 -3.96 10.05 -43.84
N ALA A 112 -2.71 9.95 -44.27
CA ALA A 112 -2.36 10.16 -45.66
C ALA A 112 -3.01 9.00 -46.44
N GLU A 113 -4.12 9.30 -47.13
CA GLU A 113 -4.68 8.45 -48.19
C GLU A 113 -3.99 8.76 -49.52
#